data_AF-A0A429MQH7-F1
#
_entry.id   AF-A0A429MQH7-F1
#
_cell.length_a   1.000
_cell.length_b   1.000
_cell.length_c   1.000
_cell.angle_alpha   90.00
_cell.angle_beta   90.00
_cell.angle_gamma   90.00
#
_symmetry.space_group_name_H-M   'P 1'
#
loop_
_entity.id
_entity.type
_entity.pdbx_description
1 polymer ?
#
loop_
_entity_poly.entity_id
_entity_poly.type
_entity_poly.pdbx_seq_one_letter_code
_entity_poly.pdbx_strand_id
1 'polypeptide(L)' 'RPRQLAMGLARELTGDSFPEIGMAFGGRDHSTVMHACEKVVSLREEDPIFDEDYKNLLRLLQS' A
#
# COMPACT_ATOMS: atom_id res chain seq x y z
N ARG A 1 -4.00 7.07 -5.71
CA ARG A 1 -3.91 7.33 -4.25
C ARG A 1 -4.57 6.23 -3.41
N PRO A 2 -5.91 6.05 -3.31
CA PRO A 2 -6.47 5.00 -2.42
C PRO A 2 -6.04 3.57 -2.75
N ARG A 3 -5.96 3.22 -4.05
CA ARG A 3 -5.49 1.88 -4.46
C ARG A 3 -4.02 1.64 -4.11
N GLN A 4 -3.17 2.65 -4.27
CA GLN A 4 -1.74 2.53 -3.97
C GLN A 4 -1.53 2.36 -2.47
N LEU A 5 -2.26 3.15 -1.67
CA LEU A 5 -2.34 3.01 -0.22
C LEU A 5 -2.71 1.57 0.19
N ALA A 6 -3.78 1.03 -0.39
CA ALA A 6 -4.20 -0.34 -0.12
C ALA A 6 -3.16 -1.39 -0.54
N MET A 7 -2.45 -1.20 -1.66
CA MET A 7 -1.34 -2.08 -2.06
C MET A 7 -0.16 -2.02 -1.08
N GLY A 8 0.20 -0.81 -0.61
CA GLY A 8 1.25 -0.63 0.39
C GLY A 8 0.91 -1.29 1.72
N LEU A 9 -0.33 -1.08 2.21
CA LEU A 9 -0.83 -1.73 3.42
C LEU A 9 -0.90 -3.25 3.27
N ALA A 10 -1.36 -3.77 2.12
CA ALA A 10 -1.36 -5.21 1.86
C ALA A 10 0.05 -5.80 1.95
N ARG A 11 1.06 -5.11 1.38
CA ARG A 11 2.45 -5.55 1.45
C ARG A 11 2.99 -5.57 2.88
N GLU A 12 2.68 -4.55 3.68
CA GLU A 12 3.15 -4.45 5.07
C GLU A 12 2.47 -5.46 6.00
N LEU A 13 1.16 -5.71 5.81
CA LEU A 13 0.37 -6.52 6.72
C LEU A 13 0.40 -8.02 6.46
N THR A 14 0.58 -8.44 5.21
CA THR A 14 0.44 -9.86 4.81
C THR A 14 1.77 -10.57 4.54
N GLY A 15 2.79 -9.82 4.10
CA GLY A 15 4.01 -10.40 3.57
C GLY A 15 3.88 -11.00 2.16
N ASP A 16 2.69 -10.94 1.54
CA ASP A 16 2.42 -11.43 0.18
C ASP A 16 3.35 -10.80 -0.84
N SER A 17 3.76 -11.58 -1.84
CA SER A 17 4.64 -11.12 -2.91
C SER A 17 3.95 -10.09 -3.82
N PHE A 18 4.73 -9.27 -4.53
CA PHE A 18 4.16 -8.29 -5.48
C PHE A 18 3.26 -8.91 -6.56
N PRO A 19 3.57 -10.09 -7.13
CA PRO A 19 2.63 -10.78 -8.03
C PRO A 19 1.30 -11.16 -7.36
N GLU A 20 1.33 -11.72 -6.14
CA GLU A 20 0.13 -12.13 -5.42
C GLU A 20 -0.79 -10.94 -5.11
N ILE A 21 -0.19 -9.84 -4.63
CA ILE A 21 -0.91 -8.59 -4.44
C ILE A 21 -1.44 -8.07 -5.79
N GLY A 22 -0.66 -8.12 -6.86
CA GLY A 22 -1.10 -7.69 -8.19
C GLY A 22 -2.36 -8.44 -8.64
N MET A 23 -2.38 -9.76 -8.45
CA MET A 23 -3.53 -10.61 -8.73
C MET A 23 -4.76 -10.23 -7.90
N ALA A 24 -4.60 -10.04 -6.58
CA ALA A 24 -5.69 -9.62 -5.69
C ALA A 24 -6.27 -8.24 -6.05
N PHE A 25 -5.47 -7.37 -6.66
CA PHE A 25 -5.87 -6.03 -7.10
C PHE A 25 -6.38 -5.98 -8.56
N GLY A 26 -6.93 -7.09 -9.04
CA GLY A 26 -7.57 -7.20 -10.36
C GLY A 26 -6.60 -7.56 -11.48
N GLY A 27 -5.65 -8.48 -11.21
CA GLY A 27 -4.70 -8.96 -12.22
C GLY A 27 -3.68 -7.92 -12.68
N ARG A 28 -3.27 -7.03 -11.77
CA ARG A 28 -2.26 -6.00 -12.03
C ARG A 28 -0.87 -6.62 -12.12
N ASP A 29 -0.04 -6.05 -12.98
CA ASP A 29 1.36 -6.45 -13.07
C ASP A 29 2.10 -6.15 -11.77
N HIS A 30 3.01 -7.05 -11.38
CA HIS A 30 3.82 -6.94 -10.16
C HIS A 30 4.59 -5.60 -10.07
N SER A 31 5.06 -5.05 -11.20
CA SER A 31 5.74 -3.74 -11.23
C SER A 31 4.80 -2.59 -10.86
N THR A 32 3.49 -2.72 -11.12
CA THR A 32 2.48 -1.74 -10.67
C THR A 32 2.40 -1.71 -9.15
N VAL A 33 2.48 -2.88 -8.50
CA VAL A 33 2.49 -2.98 -7.04
C VAL A 33 3.78 -2.41 -6.47
N MET A 34 4.93 -2.72 -7.09
CA MET A 34 6.22 -2.18 -6.68
C MET A 34 6.20 -0.64 -6.70
N HIS A 35 5.76 -0.03 -7.81
CA HIS A 35 5.63 1.42 -7.92
C HIS A 35 4.59 2.01 -6.96
N ALA A 36 3.51 1.27 -6.68
CA ALA A 36 2.54 1.70 -5.68
C ALA A 36 3.17 1.77 -4.27
N CYS A 37 3.94 0.76 -3.88
CA CYS A 37 4.65 0.71 -2.61
C CYS A 37 5.68 1.85 -2.50
N GLU A 38 6.52 2.04 -3.52
CA GLU A 38 7.48 3.16 -3.59
C GLU A 38 6.76 4.50 -3.44
N LYS A 39 5.65 4.70 -4.17
CA LYS A 39 4.90 5.95 -4.11
C LYS A 39 4.26 6.19 -2.75
N VAL A 40 3.79 5.14 -2.07
CA VAL A 40 3.26 5.25 -0.70
C VAL A 40 4.34 5.69 0.26
N VAL A 41 5.55 5.14 0.18
CA VAL A 41 6.68 5.56 1.03
C VAL A 41 6.97 7.05 0.83
N SER A 42 7.14 7.51 -0.42
CA SER A 42 7.39 8.93 -0.68
C SER A 42 6.26 9.83 -0.20
N LEU A 43 4.99 9.43 -0.40
CA LEU A 43 3.85 10.24 0.06
C LEU A 43 3.78 10.34 1.59
N ARG A 44 4.19 9.30 2.33
CA ARG A 44 4.26 9.37 3.80
C ARG A 44 5.34 10.32 4.30
N GLU A 45 6.39 10.55 3.52
CA GLU A 45 7.45 11.51 3.85
C GLU A 45 7.07 12.94 3.44
N GLU A 46 6.40 13.10 2.30
CA GLU A 46 6.07 14.41 1.72
C GLU A 46 4.79 15.05 2.29
N ASP A 47 3.82 14.24 2.72
CA ASP A 47 2.46 14.68 3.05
C ASP A 47 2.05 14.16 4.45
N PRO A 48 2.10 15.02 5.49
CA PRO A 48 1.76 14.64 6.86
C PRO A 48 0.32 14.16 7.03
N ILE A 49 -0.63 14.68 6.23
CA ILE A 49 -2.04 14.26 6.28
C ILE A 49 -2.15 12.84 5.72
N PHE A 50 -1.45 12.55 4.62
CA PHE A 50 -1.41 11.21 4.05
C PHE A 50 -0.80 10.18 5.01
N ASP A 51 0.27 10.54 5.73
CA ASP A 51 0.87 9.65 6.73
C ASP A 51 -0.06 9.41 7.93
N GLU A 52 -0.82 10.42 8.35
CA GLU A 52 -1.85 10.26 9.38
C GLU A 52 -2.95 9.30 8.92
N ASP A 53 -3.48 9.46 7.70
CA ASP A 53 -4.47 8.55 7.11
C ASP A 53 -3.93 7.11 7.01
N TYR A 54 -2.67 6.96 6.60
CA TYR A 54 -1.99 5.66 6.54
C TYR A 54 -1.95 4.99 7.91
N LYS A 55 -1.49 5.70 8.94
CA LYS A 55 -1.39 5.20 10.31
C LYS A 55 -2.75 4.85 10.90
N ASN A 56 -3.77 5.65 10.63
CA ASN A 56 -5.14 5.40 11.09
C ASN A 56 -5.70 4.10 10.49
N LEU A 57 -5.53 3.91 9.18
CA LEU A 57 -5.96 2.67 8.52
C LEU A 57 -5.16 1.46 8.97
N LEU A 58 -3.83 1.61 9.13
CA LEU A 58 -2.99 0.54 9.64
C LEU A 58 -3.46 0.07 11.02
N ARG A 59 -3.72 1.02 11.93
CA ARG A 59 -4.22 0.73 13.28
C ARG A 59 -5.57 0.03 13.26
N LEU A 60 -6.47 0.44 12.38
CA LEU A 60 -7.81 -0.15 12.23
C LEU A 60 -7.77 -1.57 11.66
N LEU A 61 -6.80 -1.89 10.81
CA LEU A 61 -6.64 -3.24 10.25
C LEU A 61 -5.91 -4.21 11.18
N GLN A 62 -5.20 -3.69 12.19
CA GLN A 62 -4.47 -4.48 13.20
C GLN A 62 -5.25 -4.69 14.50
N SER A 63 -6.42 -4.08 14.66
CA SER A 63 -7.33 -4.28 15.80
C SER A 63 -8.24 -5.49 15.60
#